data_AF-A0A2I1TWV2-F1
#
_entry.id   AF-A0A2I1TWV2-F1
#
_cell.length_a   1.000
_cell.length_b   1.000
_cell.length_c   1.000
_cell.angle_alpha   90.00
_cell.angle_beta   90.00
_cell.angle_gamma   90.00
#
_symmetry.space_group_name_H-M   'P 1'
#
loop_
_entity.id
_entity.type
_entity.pdbx_description
1 polymer ?
#
loop_
_entity_poly.entity_id
_entity_poly.type
_entity_poly.pdbx_seq_one_letter_code
_entity_poly.pdbx_strand_id
1 'polypeptide(L)'
;MLEDRVFFCFSGKDRLVYAQSLNFHLKNLGIEVWYDYEKLYLGDDGDYVNIEEGVEQSKIFLLFISTQLFQSTGAMLELDAIKTKIDKYQEIVIIPILCEITSSQIPKKYNWISKYIYGEMKLDISSGTYDLSIDILKRLLYEQLKSVEIKNLLTLENITTDKFINAIIDKYNYIDKNCFSIRITMLYTLILYCLEKYNINDNISYYSSSFIFNKVKFNIQPTLKEIACMESIILVLINKIEGYFFNNM
;
A
#
# COMPACT_ATOMS: atom_id res chain seq x y z
N MET A 1 8.02 -1.86 -18.56
CA MET A 1 8.27 -1.44 -17.17
C MET A 1 7.39 -2.30 -16.31
N LEU A 2 7.93 -2.99 -15.30
CA LEU A 2 7.11 -3.71 -14.33
C LEU A 2 6.12 -2.71 -13.71
N GLU A 3 4.83 -3.05 -13.68
CA GLU A 3 3.83 -2.25 -12.97
C GLU A 3 4.10 -2.33 -11.46
N ASP A 4 3.74 -1.31 -10.69
CA ASP A 4 3.83 -1.36 -9.21
C ASP A 4 2.70 -2.23 -8.62
N ARG A 5 2.46 -3.38 -9.26
CA ARG A 5 1.43 -4.36 -8.92
C ARG A 5 1.82 -5.09 -7.65
N VAL A 6 0.82 -5.26 -6.79
CA VAL A 6 0.92 -5.99 -5.54
C VAL A 6 0.51 -7.45 -5.77
N PHE A 7 1.30 -8.40 -5.30
CA PHE A 7 1.02 -9.84 -5.37
C PHE A 7 0.84 -10.43 -3.97
N PHE A 8 -0.17 -11.26 -3.80
CA PHE A 8 -0.37 -12.05 -2.58
C PHE A 8 0.20 -13.45 -2.76
N CYS A 9 1.22 -13.81 -1.96
CA CYS A 9 1.71 -15.18 -1.84
C CYS A 9 1.20 -15.79 -0.53
N PHE A 10 0.34 -16.80 -0.62
CA PHE A 10 -0.33 -17.41 0.53
C PHE A 10 -0.78 -18.84 0.22
N SER A 11 -1.07 -19.65 1.24
CA SER A 11 -1.70 -20.95 1.03
C SER A 11 -3.18 -20.78 0.68
N GLY A 12 -3.72 -21.55 -0.26
CA GLY A 12 -5.16 -21.56 -0.52
C GLY A 12 -6.03 -21.86 0.73
N LYS A 13 -5.47 -22.52 1.76
CA LYS A 13 -6.14 -22.74 3.06
C LYS A 13 -6.28 -21.48 3.92
N ASP A 14 -5.41 -20.49 3.69
CA ASP A 14 -5.37 -19.21 4.39
C ASP A 14 -6.24 -18.14 3.73
N ARG A 15 -6.86 -18.47 2.58
CA ARG A 15 -7.60 -17.55 1.73
C ARG A 15 -8.67 -16.76 2.48
N LEU A 16 -9.62 -17.48 3.08
CA LEU A 16 -10.76 -16.89 3.77
C LEU A 16 -10.36 -16.32 5.14
N VAL A 17 -9.28 -16.85 5.73
CA VAL A 17 -8.85 -16.54 7.09
C VAL A 17 -8.08 -15.23 7.14
N TYR A 18 -7.14 -15.03 6.20
CA TYR A 18 -6.23 -13.88 6.21
C TYR A 18 -6.34 -13.03 4.93
N ALA A 19 -6.20 -13.66 3.76
CA ALA A 19 -6.04 -12.93 2.50
C ALA A 19 -7.28 -12.12 2.09
N GLN A 20 -8.48 -12.68 2.22
CA GLN A 20 -9.71 -12.04 1.78
C GLN A 20 -9.99 -10.73 2.53
N SER A 21 -9.82 -10.72 3.85
CA SER A 21 -10.08 -9.52 4.66
C SER A 21 -9.08 -8.40 4.36
N LEU A 22 -7.79 -8.73 4.21
CA LEU A 22 -6.80 -7.73 3.81
C LEU A 22 -7.06 -7.20 2.39
N ASN A 23 -7.38 -8.09 1.44
CA ASN A 23 -7.71 -7.69 0.07
C ASN A 23 -8.92 -6.74 0.03
N PHE A 24 -9.94 -6.98 0.86
CA PHE A 24 -11.09 -6.09 0.99
C PHE A 24 -10.66 -4.66 1.38
N HIS A 25 -9.78 -4.51 2.38
CA HIS A 25 -9.30 -3.19 2.77
C HIS A 25 -8.43 -2.53 1.70
N LEU A 26 -7.50 -3.28 1.09
CA LEU A 26 -6.63 -2.76 0.02
C LEU A 26 -7.44 -2.27 -1.19
N LYS A 27 -8.49 -3.00 -1.58
CA LYS A 27 -9.40 -2.56 -2.65
C LYS A 27 -10.12 -1.25 -2.33
N ASN A 28 -10.59 -1.10 -1.09
CA ASN A 28 -11.22 0.15 -0.66
C ASN A 28 -10.22 1.33 -0.60
N LEU A 29 -8.92 1.03 -0.52
CA LEU A 29 -7.84 2.02 -0.67
C LEU A 29 -7.44 2.27 -2.13
N GLY A 30 -8.07 1.59 -3.10
CA GLY A 30 -7.75 1.72 -4.52
C GLY A 30 -6.50 0.98 -4.96
N ILE A 31 -6.01 0.05 -4.13
CA ILE A 31 -4.82 -0.76 -4.42
C ILE A 31 -5.26 -2.02 -5.16
N GLU A 32 -4.78 -2.19 -6.40
CA GLU A 32 -5.00 -3.42 -7.14
C GLU A 32 -4.01 -4.50 -6.70
N VAL A 33 -4.56 -5.68 -6.41
CA VAL A 33 -3.82 -6.84 -5.94
C VAL A 33 -4.04 -8.00 -6.92
N TRP A 34 -2.96 -8.66 -7.31
CA TRP A 34 -3.03 -10.01 -7.88
C TRP A 34 -3.38 -11.00 -6.76
N TYR A 35 -4.64 -11.42 -6.76
CA TYR A 35 -5.23 -12.35 -5.81
C TYR A 35 -5.88 -13.49 -6.61
N ASP A 36 -5.29 -14.68 -6.52
CA ASP A 36 -5.61 -15.87 -7.32
C ASP A 36 -7.12 -16.14 -7.46
N TYR A 37 -7.87 -15.97 -6.37
CA TYR A 37 -9.29 -16.24 -6.26
C TYR A 37 -10.16 -15.39 -7.19
N GLU A 38 -9.66 -14.23 -7.59
CA GLU A 38 -10.36 -13.30 -8.48
C GLU A 38 -9.79 -13.29 -9.90
N LYS A 39 -8.56 -13.77 -10.08
CA LYS A 39 -7.83 -13.69 -11.35
C LYS A 39 -7.82 -15.00 -12.11
N LEU A 40 -7.94 -16.14 -11.43
CA LEU A 40 -7.98 -17.46 -12.06
C LEU A 40 -9.39 -17.86 -12.47
N TYR A 41 -9.51 -18.45 -13.66
CA TYR A 41 -10.72 -19.06 -14.18
C TYR A 41 -10.70 -20.58 -14.00
N LEU A 42 -11.90 -21.19 -14.01
CA LEU A 42 -12.01 -22.65 -14.00
C LEU A 42 -11.41 -23.23 -15.29
N GLY A 43 -10.41 -24.11 -15.13
CA GLY A 43 -9.70 -24.74 -16.24
C GLY A 43 -8.28 -24.20 -16.45
N ASP A 44 -7.89 -23.14 -15.74
CA ASP A 44 -6.53 -22.62 -15.78
C ASP A 44 -5.53 -23.58 -15.15
N ASP A 45 -4.30 -23.60 -15.69
CA ASP A 45 -3.13 -24.04 -14.96
C ASP A 45 -2.74 -22.94 -13.97
N GLY A 46 -3.29 -23.04 -12.75
CA GLY A 46 -3.15 -22.00 -11.73
C GLY A 46 -1.71 -21.71 -11.34
N ASP A 47 -0.83 -22.73 -11.31
CA ASP A 47 0.58 -22.54 -10.96
C ASP A 47 1.31 -21.75 -12.06
N TYR A 48 1.07 -22.08 -13.33
CA TYR A 48 1.63 -21.34 -14.46
C TYR A 48 1.14 -19.89 -14.49
N VAL A 49 -0.18 -19.68 -14.38
CA VAL A 49 -0.77 -18.34 -14.46
C VAL A 49 -0.32 -17.47 -13.28
N ASN A 50 -0.27 -18.01 -12.05
CA ASN A 50 0.21 -17.26 -10.89
C ASN A 50 1.68 -16.84 -11.02
N ILE A 51 2.53 -17.68 -11.62
CA ILE A 51 3.94 -17.34 -11.83
C ILE A 51 4.08 -16.30 -12.94
N GLU A 52 3.57 -16.57 -14.14
CA GLU A 52 3.82 -15.74 -15.32
C GLU A 52 3.05 -14.41 -15.31
N GLU A 53 1.79 -14.43 -14.87
CA GLU A 53 0.93 -13.24 -14.88
C GLU A 53 0.92 -12.52 -13.52
N GLY A 54 1.17 -13.26 -12.45
CA GLY A 54 1.24 -12.73 -11.09
C GLY A 54 2.65 -12.33 -10.68
N VAL A 55 3.51 -13.31 -10.38
CA VAL A 55 4.85 -13.09 -9.83
C VAL A 55 5.73 -12.31 -10.81
N GLU A 56 5.71 -12.66 -12.09
CA GLU A 56 6.59 -12.02 -13.05
C GLU A 56 6.21 -10.56 -13.35
N GLN A 57 4.94 -10.19 -13.21
CA GLN A 57 4.48 -8.82 -13.46
C GLN A 57 4.47 -7.92 -12.21
N SER A 58 4.75 -8.47 -11.03
CA SER A 58 4.66 -7.74 -9.76
C SER A 58 6.01 -7.27 -9.23
N LYS A 59 6.00 -6.16 -8.49
CA LYS A 59 7.17 -5.64 -7.76
C LYS A 59 7.02 -5.69 -6.25
N ILE A 60 5.79 -5.79 -5.78
CA ILE A 60 5.46 -5.67 -4.36
C ILE A 60 4.80 -6.97 -3.93
N PHE A 61 5.43 -7.68 -3.01
CA PHE A 61 5.00 -9.01 -2.61
C PHE A 61 4.60 -9.01 -1.13
N LEU A 62 3.34 -9.33 -0.89
CA LEU A 62 2.79 -9.59 0.44
C LEU A 62 2.84 -11.09 0.69
N LEU A 63 3.71 -11.50 1.60
CA LEU A 63 3.95 -12.92 1.90
C LEU A 63 3.22 -13.28 3.19
N PHE A 64 2.13 -14.05 3.09
CA PHE A 64 1.38 -14.53 4.24
C PHE A 64 2.07 -15.76 4.81
N ILE A 65 2.91 -15.55 5.81
CA ILE A 65 3.70 -16.60 6.43
C ILE A 65 2.87 -17.25 7.53
N SER A 66 2.31 -18.42 7.21
CA SER A 66 1.57 -19.29 8.13
C SER A 66 2.22 -20.67 8.16
N THR A 67 1.75 -21.55 9.05
CA THR A 67 2.13 -22.97 9.00
C THR A 67 1.67 -23.66 7.70
N GLN A 68 0.58 -23.18 7.10
CA GLN A 68 -0.03 -23.77 5.90
C GLN A 68 0.72 -23.39 4.63
N LEU A 69 1.36 -22.21 4.60
CA LEU A 69 2.19 -21.78 3.49
C LEU A 69 3.22 -22.85 3.13
N PHE A 70 3.96 -23.34 4.13
CA PHE A 70 5.04 -24.30 3.94
C PHE A 70 4.57 -25.73 3.60
N GLN A 71 3.27 -26.00 3.67
CA GLN A 71 2.65 -27.27 3.31
C GLN A 71 2.01 -27.24 1.91
N SER A 72 1.99 -26.07 1.27
CA SER A 72 1.26 -25.83 0.02
C SER A 72 2.22 -25.81 -1.17
N THR A 73 2.14 -26.81 -2.04
CA THR A 73 3.05 -26.93 -3.20
C THR A 73 3.04 -25.68 -4.09
N GLY A 74 1.87 -25.18 -4.50
CA GLY A 74 1.77 -23.99 -5.36
C GLY A 74 2.33 -22.74 -4.69
N ALA A 75 1.93 -22.45 -3.45
CA ALA A 75 2.46 -21.31 -2.70
C ALA A 75 3.99 -21.38 -2.48
N MET A 76 4.54 -22.59 -2.38
CA MET A 76 5.98 -22.80 -2.27
C MET A 76 6.71 -22.59 -3.61
N LEU A 77 6.09 -22.93 -4.74
CA LEU A 77 6.59 -22.59 -6.07
C LEU A 77 6.61 -21.07 -6.27
N GLU A 78 5.54 -20.38 -5.89
CA GLU A 78 5.47 -18.91 -5.91
C GLU A 78 6.58 -18.29 -5.04
N LEU A 79 6.76 -18.78 -3.80
CA LEU A 79 7.77 -18.27 -2.88
C LEU A 79 9.20 -18.47 -3.40
N ASP A 80 9.49 -19.63 -3.99
CA ASP A 80 10.78 -19.92 -4.61
C ASP A 80 11.01 -19.07 -5.89
N ALA A 81 9.96 -18.80 -6.67
CA ALA A 81 10.01 -17.88 -7.83
C ALA A 81 10.28 -16.42 -7.38
N ILE A 82 9.59 -15.94 -6.35
CA ILE A 82 9.82 -14.62 -5.75
C ILE A 82 11.27 -14.51 -5.25
N LYS A 83 11.80 -15.56 -4.60
CA LYS A 83 13.20 -15.56 -4.15
C LYS A 83 14.17 -15.42 -5.33
N THR A 84 13.94 -16.16 -6.40
CA THR A 84 14.74 -16.05 -7.64
C THR A 84 14.67 -14.64 -8.22
N LYS A 85 13.49 -14.02 -8.19
CA LYS A 85 13.26 -12.65 -8.65
C LYS A 85 14.05 -11.63 -7.81
N ILE A 86 14.06 -11.76 -6.49
CA ILE A 86 14.85 -10.90 -5.57
C ILE A 86 16.34 -10.95 -5.90
N ASP A 87 16.86 -12.12 -6.25
CA ASP A 87 18.29 -12.27 -6.55
C ASP A 87 18.66 -11.68 -7.91
N LYS A 88 17.69 -11.51 -8.82
CA LYS A 88 17.88 -10.96 -10.17
C LYS A 88 17.65 -9.45 -10.26
N TYR A 89 16.75 -8.89 -9.46
CA TYR A 89 16.32 -7.49 -9.57
C TYR A 89 16.48 -6.74 -8.23
N GLN A 90 16.97 -5.51 -8.27
CA GLN A 90 17.23 -4.71 -7.05
C GLN A 90 16.02 -3.94 -6.50
N GLU A 91 14.94 -3.77 -7.29
CA GLU A 91 13.81 -2.91 -6.94
C GLU A 91 12.54 -3.70 -6.59
N ILE A 92 12.68 -4.71 -5.74
CA ILE A 92 11.57 -5.53 -5.26
C ILE A 92 11.26 -5.19 -3.80
N VAL A 93 9.97 -5.02 -3.51
CA VAL A 93 9.47 -4.77 -2.16
C VAL A 93 8.87 -6.06 -1.61
N ILE A 94 9.41 -6.54 -0.50
CA ILE A 94 8.89 -7.70 0.23
C ILE A 94 8.30 -7.23 1.55
N ILE A 95 7.05 -7.60 1.80
CA ILE A 95 6.33 -7.31 3.04
C ILE A 95 5.84 -8.66 3.60
N PRO A 96 6.60 -9.29 4.52
CA PRO A 96 6.14 -10.47 5.19
C PRO A 96 5.01 -10.14 6.18
N ILE A 97 4.04 -11.02 6.29
CA ILE A 97 2.94 -10.95 7.25
C ILE A 97 2.94 -12.26 8.02
N LEU A 98 3.25 -12.22 9.31
CA LEU A 98 3.22 -13.40 10.15
C LEU A 98 1.78 -13.67 10.60
N CYS A 99 1.24 -14.81 10.19
CA CYS A 99 -0.13 -15.23 10.46
C CYS A 99 -0.13 -16.31 11.55
N GLU A 100 -0.44 -15.94 12.79
CA GLU A 100 -0.45 -16.84 13.96
C GLU A 100 0.87 -17.61 14.20
N ILE A 101 1.99 -17.06 13.73
CA ILE A 101 3.33 -17.63 13.93
C ILE A 101 4.34 -16.55 14.35
N THR A 102 5.47 -17.01 14.86
CA THR A 102 6.64 -16.19 15.20
C THR A 102 7.76 -16.37 14.17
N SER A 103 8.67 -15.40 14.10
CA SER A 103 9.84 -15.47 13.22
C SER A 103 10.71 -16.72 13.45
N SER A 104 10.75 -17.25 14.67
CA SER A 104 11.48 -18.48 15.00
C SER A 104 10.89 -19.76 14.40
N GLN A 105 9.62 -19.73 13.98
CA GLN A 105 8.93 -20.87 13.37
C GLN A 105 9.12 -20.92 11.85
N ILE A 106 9.77 -19.92 11.25
CA ILE A 106 10.10 -19.92 9.81
C ILE A 106 11.17 -21.00 9.55
N PRO A 107 10.96 -21.93 8.60
CA PRO A 107 11.95 -22.96 8.29
C PRO A 107 13.28 -22.36 7.82
N LYS A 108 14.40 -23.02 8.15
CA LYS A 108 15.76 -22.54 7.83
C LYS A 108 15.97 -22.19 6.35
N LYS A 109 15.34 -22.94 5.42
CA LYS A 109 15.37 -22.65 3.97
C LYS A 109 14.89 -21.23 3.64
N TYR A 110 13.97 -20.69 4.44
CA TYR A 110 13.31 -19.39 4.24
C TYR A 110 13.77 -18.31 5.23
N ASN A 111 14.91 -18.49 5.91
CA ASN A 111 15.46 -17.49 6.84
C ASN A 111 15.76 -16.13 6.18
N TRP A 112 15.85 -16.09 4.85
CA TRP A 112 15.99 -14.83 4.11
C TRP A 112 14.80 -13.89 4.30
N ILE A 113 13.62 -14.41 4.69
CA ILE A 113 12.42 -13.60 4.98
C ILE A 113 12.62 -12.79 6.27
N SER A 114 13.33 -13.35 7.25
CA SER A 114 13.55 -12.73 8.57
C SER A 114 14.37 -11.44 8.54
N LYS A 115 14.98 -11.08 7.39
CA LYS A 115 15.68 -9.81 7.21
C LYS A 115 14.74 -8.62 6.93
N TYR A 116 13.48 -8.89 6.59
CA TYR A 116 12.49 -7.86 6.30
C TYR A 116 11.66 -7.55 7.53
N ILE A 117 11.29 -6.28 7.70
CA ILE A 117 10.29 -5.86 8.69
C ILE A 117 8.95 -6.47 8.27
N TYR A 118 8.27 -7.10 9.22
CA TYR A 118 7.03 -7.83 8.98
C TYR A 118 5.83 -7.18 9.68
N GLY A 119 4.64 -7.40 9.11
CA GLY A 119 3.37 -7.21 9.80
C GLY A 119 2.97 -8.48 10.57
N GLU A 120 2.10 -8.33 11.56
CA GLU A 120 1.50 -9.46 12.27
C GLU A 120 -0.01 -9.48 12.03
N MET A 121 -0.57 -10.66 11.83
CA MET A 121 -2.00 -10.88 11.75
C MET A 121 -2.40 -11.93 12.78
N LYS A 122 -3.21 -11.49 13.75
CA LYS A 122 -3.80 -12.36 14.76
C LYS A 122 -5.32 -12.32 14.66
N LEU A 123 -5.94 -13.48 14.78
CA LEU A 123 -7.38 -13.66 14.59
C LEU A 123 -8.22 -13.05 15.73
N ASP A 124 -7.61 -12.80 16.88
CA ASP A 124 -8.25 -12.20 18.04
C ASP A 124 -8.29 -10.66 18.03
N ILE A 125 -7.61 -10.02 17.07
CA ILE A 125 -7.53 -8.55 16.95
C ILE A 125 -8.52 -8.05 15.89
N SER A 126 -9.60 -7.42 16.33
CA SER A 126 -10.71 -6.96 15.47
C SER A 126 -10.34 -5.89 14.44
N SER A 127 -9.23 -5.15 14.62
CA SER A 127 -8.75 -4.13 13.66
C SER A 127 -7.63 -4.62 12.74
N GLY A 128 -7.10 -5.85 12.96
CA GLY A 128 -5.75 -6.23 12.51
C GLY A 128 -5.49 -6.05 11.01
N THR A 129 -6.44 -6.42 10.16
CA THR A 129 -6.29 -6.31 8.70
C THR A 129 -6.43 -4.87 8.19
N TYR A 130 -7.21 -4.02 8.87
CA TYR A 130 -7.32 -2.60 8.54
C TYR A 130 -6.00 -1.87 8.84
N ASP A 131 -5.47 -2.01 10.06
CA ASP A 131 -4.23 -1.32 10.45
C ASP A 131 -3.06 -1.74 9.55
N LEU A 132 -2.98 -3.04 9.23
CA LEU A 132 -2.01 -3.56 8.28
C LEU A 132 -2.20 -2.98 6.87
N SER A 133 -3.44 -2.79 6.41
CA SER A 133 -3.71 -2.15 5.10
C SER A 133 -3.22 -0.71 5.05
N ILE A 134 -3.30 0.04 6.16
CA ILE A 134 -2.75 1.40 6.26
C ILE A 134 -1.22 1.38 6.23
N ASP A 135 -0.57 0.42 6.89
CA ASP A 135 0.88 0.26 6.83
C ASP A 135 1.37 -0.12 5.43
N ILE A 136 0.61 -0.95 4.71
CA ILE A 136 0.88 -1.29 3.30
C ILE A 136 0.73 -0.05 2.42
N LEU A 137 -0.38 0.70 2.54
CA LEU A 137 -0.57 1.96 1.80
C LEU A 137 0.61 2.91 2.05
N LYS A 138 1.02 3.07 3.30
CA LYS A 138 2.17 3.91 3.66
C LYS A 138 3.44 3.46 2.95
N ARG A 139 3.70 2.15 2.84
CA ARG A 139 4.84 1.62 2.09
C ARG A 139 4.72 1.90 0.59
N LEU A 140 3.53 1.73 0.00
CA LEU A 140 3.30 2.03 -1.42
C LEU A 140 3.55 3.51 -1.74
N LEU A 141 3.02 4.42 -0.93
CA LEU A 141 3.24 5.85 -1.08
C LEU A 141 4.72 6.21 -0.90
N TYR A 142 5.41 5.56 0.04
CA TYR A 142 6.85 5.73 0.19
C TYR A 142 7.63 5.33 -1.07
N GLU A 143 7.27 4.23 -1.74
CA GLU A 143 7.94 3.83 -2.98
C GLU A 143 7.76 4.86 -4.10
N GLN A 144 6.59 5.50 -4.17
CA GLN A 144 6.34 6.60 -5.10
C GLN A 144 7.15 7.86 -4.75
N LEU A 145 7.36 8.13 -3.45
CA LEU A 145 8.03 9.35 -2.98
C LEU A 145 9.56 9.25 -2.87
N LYS A 146 10.12 8.07 -2.62
CA LYS A 146 11.05 7.49 -3.58
C LYS A 146 12.06 8.41 -4.28
N SER A 147 11.75 8.55 -5.55
CA SER A 147 12.51 9.16 -6.63
C SER A 147 12.13 10.61 -6.90
N VAL A 148 11.16 11.16 -6.18
CA VAL A 148 10.67 12.53 -6.41
C VAL A 148 11.38 13.53 -5.50
N GLU A 149 11.30 14.81 -5.87
CA GLU A 149 12.04 15.89 -5.21
C GLU A 149 11.36 16.35 -3.92
N ILE A 150 10.04 16.56 -3.95
CA ILE A 150 9.30 17.12 -2.83
C ILE A 150 8.86 15.98 -1.91
N LYS A 151 9.52 15.85 -0.75
CA LYS A 151 9.30 14.74 0.20
C LYS A 151 8.65 15.14 1.52
N ASN A 152 8.41 16.43 1.75
CA ASN A 152 7.88 16.92 3.02
C ASN A 152 7.06 18.21 2.82
N LEU A 153 5.89 18.26 3.45
CA LEU A 153 4.98 19.42 3.44
C LEU A 153 5.52 20.62 4.24
N LEU A 154 6.55 20.41 5.07
CA LEU A 154 7.10 21.42 5.98
C LEU A 154 8.36 22.11 5.44
N THR A 155 9.01 21.56 4.41
CA THR A 155 10.38 21.97 4.04
C THR A 155 10.47 23.07 2.99
N LEU A 156 9.36 23.51 2.40
CA LEU A 156 9.38 24.48 1.31
C LEU A 156 8.31 25.56 1.52
N GLU A 157 8.73 26.82 1.56
CA GLU A 157 7.81 27.94 1.29
C GLU A 157 7.42 27.88 -0.19
N ASN A 158 6.12 28.01 -0.49
CA ASN A 158 5.59 27.91 -1.86
C ASN A 158 5.93 26.58 -2.56
N ILE A 159 5.48 25.47 -1.96
CA ILE A 159 5.71 24.11 -2.47
C ILE A 159 5.26 23.95 -3.93
N THR A 160 4.23 24.70 -4.34
CA THR A 160 3.72 24.68 -5.72
C THR A 160 3.56 26.09 -6.27
N THR A 161 3.36 26.21 -7.58
CA THR A 161 2.95 27.49 -8.19
C THR A 161 1.49 27.88 -7.85
N ASP A 162 0.72 26.95 -7.29
CA ASP A 162 -0.67 27.15 -6.92
C ASP A 162 -0.84 27.80 -5.55
N LYS A 163 -1.22 29.07 -5.57
CA LYS A 163 -1.46 29.87 -4.36
C LYS A 163 -2.52 29.26 -3.43
N PHE A 164 -3.53 28.57 -3.98
CA PHE A 164 -4.56 27.96 -3.13
C PHE A 164 -3.99 26.76 -2.36
N ILE A 165 -3.22 25.91 -3.04
CA ILE A 165 -2.55 24.76 -2.39
C ILE A 165 -1.64 25.25 -1.26
N ASN A 166 -0.79 26.24 -1.55
CA ASN A 166 0.12 26.80 -0.55
C ASN A 166 -0.63 27.41 0.65
N ALA A 167 -1.74 28.13 0.40
CA ALA A 167 -2.55 28.71 1.47
C ALA A 167 -3.17 27.64 2.37
N ILE A 168 -3.68 26.54 1.81
CA ILE A 168 -4.24 25.44 2.61
C ILE A 168 -3.16 24.74 3.43
N ILE A 169 -1.99 24.48 2.85
CA ILE A 169 -0.85 23.85 3.56
C ILE A 169 -0.35 24.75 4.71
N ASP A 170 -0.26 26.07 4.49
CA ASP A 170 0.05 27.03 5.55
C ASP A 170 -0.92 26.89 6.72
N LYS A 171 -2.24 26.91 6.47
CA LYS A 171 -3.24 26.73 7.52
C LYS A 171 -3.17 25.36 8.17
N TYR A 172 -2.79 24.31 7.43
CA TYR A 172 -2.64 22.95 7.95
C TYR A 172 -1.56 22.87 9.02
N ASN A 173 -0.46 23.58 8.80
CA ASN A 173 0.68 23.58 9.71
C ASN A 173 0.36 24.24 11.06
N TYR A 174 -0.65 25.13 11.14
CA TYR A 174 -1.10 25.76 12.38
C TYR A 174 -2.19 24.98 13.15
N ILE A 175 -2.75 23.91 12.57
CA ILE A 175 -3.71 23.06 13.29
C ILE A 175 -2.97 22.23 14.34
N ASP A 176 -3.49 22.22 15.58
CA ASP A 176 -2.97 21.38 16.66
C ASP A 176 -2.79 19.92 16.20
N LYS A 177 -1.64 19.32 16.54
CA LYS A 177 -1.27 17.98 16.07
C LYS A 177 -2.27 16.90 16.53
N ASN A 178 -3.00 17.13 17.61
CA ASN A 178 -3.99 16.21 18.16
C ASN A 178 -5.39 16.36 17.53
N CYS A 179 -5.62 17.41 16.73
CA CYS A 179 -6.90 17.65 16.05
C CYS A 179 -7.05 16.80 14.78
N PHE A 180 -7.00 15.47 14.92
CA PHE A 180 -6.91 14.52 13.81
C PHE A 180 -8.03 14.67 12.77
N SER A 181 -9.29 14.79 13.20
CA SER A 181 -10.42 14.92 12.27
C SER A 181 -10.36 16.19 11.42
N ILE A 182 -9.92 17.32 12.00
CA ILE A 182 -9.76 18.60 11.28
C ILE A 182 -8.61 18.48 10.28
N ARG A 183 -7.49 17.90 10.69
CA ARG A 183 -6.32 17.64 9.83
C ARG A 183 -6.69 16.77 8.63
N ILE A 184 -7.36 15.64 8.87
CA ILE A 184 -7.83 14.74 7.81
C ILE A 184 -8.82 15.44 6.88
N THR A 185 -9.76 16.22 7.41
CA THR A 185 -10.73 16.95 6.59
C THR A 185 -10.02 17.92 5.65
N MET A 186 -9.05 18.68 6.14
CA MET A 186 -8.38 19.67 5.34
C MET A 186 -7.47 19.04 4.27
N LEU A 187 -6.76 17.97 4.61
CA LEU A 187 -6.01 17.18 3.63
C LEU A 187 -6.94 16.58 2.58
N TYR A 188 -8.08 16.01 2.97
CA TYR A 188 -9.06 15.44 2.03
C TYR A 188 -9.59 16.49 1.05
N THR A 189 -9.97 17.67 1.54
CA THR A 189 -10.42 18.77 0.68
C THR A 189 -9.33 19.20 -0.30
N LEU A 190 -8.07 19.26 0.14
CA LEU A 190 -6.95 19.60 -0.73
C LEU A 190 -6.68 18.49 -1.77
N ILE A 191 -6.78 17.22 -1.40
CA ILE A 191 -6.66 16.09 -2.31
C ILE A 191 -7.72 16.19 -3.42
N LEU A 192 -8.99 16.39 -3.06
CA LEU A 192 -10.06 16.56 -4.05
C LEU A 192 -9.80 17.76 -4.97
N TYR A 193 -9.36 18.89 -4.41
CA TYR A 193 -9.00 20.06 -5.21
C TYR A 193 -7.91 19.74 -6.23
N CYS A 194 -6.83 19.08 -5.80
CA CYS A 194 -5.74 18.68 -6.69
C CYS A 194 -6.21 17.74 -7.81
N LEU A 195 -7.00 16.72 -7.47
CA LEU A 195 -7.52 15.75 -8.45
C LEU A 195 -8.40 16.44 -9.50
N GLU A 196 -9.36 17.27 -9.06
CA GLU A 196 -10.33 17.92 -9.94
C GLU A 196 -9.72 19.05 -10.78
N LYS A 197 -8.98 19.97 -10.14
CA LYS A 197 -8.41 21.14 -10.84
C LYS A 197 -7.42 20.75 -11.92
N TYR A 198 -6.60 19.73 -11.65
CA TYR A 198 -5.55 19.28 -12.55
C TYR A 198 -5.93 18.06 -13.37
N ASN A 199 -7.19 17.57 -13.25
CA ASN A 199 -7.71 16.42 -13.96
C ASN A 199 -6.80 15.18 -13.81
N ILE A 200 -6.31 14.92 -12.60
CA ILE A 200 -5.41 13.82 -12.29
C ILE A 200 -6.23 12.57 -11.97
N ASN A 201 -6.09 11.54 -12.80
CA ASN A 201 -6.67 10.22 -12.55
C ASN A 201 -5.71 9.37 -11.72
N ASP A 202 -5.86 9.41 -10.38
CA ASP A 202 -5.09 8.59 -9.45
C ASP A 202 -6.02 7.83 -8.49
N ASN A 203 -6.22 6.53 -8.77
CA ASN A 203 -7.12 5.68 -8.02
C ASN A 203 -6.71 5.57 -6.54
N ILE A 204 -5.42 5.36 -6.25
CA ILE A 204 -4.94 5.21 -4.87
C ILE A 204 -5.27 6.48 -4.07
N SER A 205 -4.96 7.66 -4.61
CA SER A 205 -5.21 8.95 -3.98
C SER A 205 -6.70 9.18 -3.73
N TYR A 206 -7.55 8.92 -4.73
CA TYR A 206 -8.98 9.12 -4.61
C TYR A 206 -9.63 8.17 -3.61
N TYR A 207 -9.40 6.86 -3.77
CA TYR A 207 -10.05 5.84 -2.95
C TYR A 207 -9.48 5.81 -1.53
N SER A 208 -8.15 5.87 -1.37
CA SER A 208 -7.54 5.91 -0.02
C SER A 208 -7.99 7.12 0.77
N SER A 209 -7.99 8.31 0.16
CA SER A 209 -8.39 9.53 0.86
C SER A 209 -9.87 9.52 1.25
N SER A 210 -10.74 9.04 0.36
CA SER A 210 -12.17 8.87 0.62
C SER A 210 -12.44 7.83 1.71
N PHE A 211 -11.71 6.71 1.69
CA PHE A 211 -11.85 5.62 2.66
C PHE A 211 -11.38 6.05 4.06
N ILE A 212 -10.25 6.76 4.15
CA ILE A 212 -9.77 7.34 5.42
C ILE A 212 -10.76 8.40 5.93
N PHE A 213 -11.25 9.28 5.04
CA PHE A 213 -12.20 10.33 5.42
C PHE A 213 -13.55 9.77 5.92
N ASN A 214 -13.95 8.54 5.54
CA ASN A 214 -15.12 7.88 6.13
C ASN A 214 -15.05 7.82 7.65
N LYS A 215 -13.88 7.63 8.26
CA LYS A 215 -13.76 7.65 9.73
C LYS A 215 -14.23 8.97 10.31
N VAL A 216 -13.81 10.10 9.72
CA VAL A 216 -14.28 11.42 10.14
C VAL A 216 -15.79 11.56 9.97
N LYS A 217 -16.34 11.12 8.82
CA LYS A 217 -17.80 11.15 8.57
C LYS A 217 -18.60 10.35 9.61
N PHE A 218 -18.04 9.25 10.10
CA PHE A 218 -18.67 8.40 11.11
C PHE A 218 -18.25 8.75 12.54
N ASN A 219 -17.57 9.87 12.75
CA ASN A 219 -17.06 10.31 14.05
C ASN A 219 -16.16 9.27 14.74
N ILE A 220 -15.42 8.49 13.95
CA ILE A 220 -14.37 7.58 14.39
C ILE A 220 -13.06 8.37 14.36
N GLN A 221 -12.32 8.36 15.47
CA GLN A 221 -11.06 9.08 15.56
C GLN A 221 -10.02 8.51 14.58
N PRO A 222 -9.46 9.33 13.67
CA PRO A 222 -8.39 8.90 12.79
C PRO A 222 -7.10 8.61 13.56
N THR A 223 -6.14 7.92 12.93
CA THR A 223 -4.83 7.64 13.53
C THR A 223 -3.73 8.53 12.97
N LEU A 224 -2.59 8.62 13.68
CA LEU A 224 -1.40 9.28 13.14
C LEU A 224 -0.91 8.65 11.84
N LYS A 225 -1.06 7.33 11.68
CA LYS A 225 -0.69 6.61 10.46
C LYS A 225 -1.55 7.06 9.27
N GLU A 226 -2.85 7.22 9.48
CA GLU A 226 -3.77 7.72 8.46
C GLU A 226 -3.46 9.16 8.05
N ILE A 227 -3.12 10.03 9.00
CA ILE A 227 -2.66 11.40 8.69
C ILE A 227 -1.41 11.35 7.83
N ALA A 228 -0.41 10.54 8.19
CA ALA A 228 0.81 10.41 7.42
C ALA A 228 0.56 9.89 5.98
N CYS A 229 -0.40 8.97 5.80
CA CYS A 229 -0.83 8.54 4.47
C CYS A 229 -1.46 9.68 3.68
N MET A 230 -2.37 10.46 4.29
CA MET A 230 -3.01 11.61 3.63
C MET A 230 -2.00 12.70 3.24
N GLU A 231 -1.02 12.98 4.10
CA GLU A 231 0.09 13.90 3.80
C GLU A 231 0.94 13.38 2.63
N SER A 232 1.23 12.07 2.62
CA SER A 232 1.97 11.42 1.53
C SER A 232 1.22 11.46 0.20
N ILE A 233 -0.12 11.29 0.22
CA ILE A 233 -0.95 11.44 -0.98
C ILE A 233 -0.85 12.86 -1.54
N ILE A 234 -0.93 13.89 -0.69
CA ILE A 234 -0.73 15.28 -1.13
C ILE A 234 0.65 15.45 -1.78
N LEU A 235 1.71 14.92 -1.17
CA LEU A 235 3.05 15.00 -1.74
C LEU A 235 3.12 14.31 -3.11
N VAL A 236 2.53 13.14 -3.28
CA VAL A 236 2.45 12.45 -4.58
C VAL A 236 1.75 13.35 -5.60
N LEU A 237 0.59 13.92 -5.26
CA LEU A 237 -0.18 14.78 -6.16
C LEU A 237 0.58 16.06 -6.51
N ILE A 238 1.23 16.70 -5.54
CA ILE A 238 2.04 17.89 -5.77
C ILE A 238 3.20 17.60 -6.73
N ASN A 239 3.94 16.50 -6.51
CA ASN A 239 5.02 16.13 -7.44
C ASN A 239 4.48 15.82 -8.84
N LYS A 240 3.27 15.26 -8.96
CA LYS A 240 2.61 15.08 -10.26
C LYS A 240 2.26 16.41 -10.92
N ILE A 241 1.70 17.36 -10.16
CA ILE A 241 1.35 18.70 -10.64
C ILE A 241 2.62 19.40 -11.15
N GLU A 242 3.65 19.51 -10.32
CA GLU A 242 4.88 20.23 -10.66
C GLU A 242 5.71 19.49 -11.74
N GLY A 243 5.81 18.16 -11.67
CA GLY A 243 6.49 17.35 -12.69
C GLY A 243 5.83 17.44 -14.08
N TYR A 244 4.52 17.67 -14.16
CA TYR A 244 3.82 17.95 -15.42
C TYR A 244 4.18 19.32 -16.01
N PHE A 245 4.54 20.31 -15.18
CA PHE A 245 4.92 21.65 -15.64
C PHE A 245 6.35 21.68 -16.22
N PHE A 246 7.29 20.92 -15.66
CA PHE A 246 8.69 20.94 -16.13
C PHE A 246 8.96 20.10 -17.39
N ASN A 247 8.15 19.07 -17.67
CA ASN A 247 8.30 18.26 -18.88
C ASN A 247 7.58 18.84 -20.12
N ASN A 248 6.77 19.90 -19.95
CA ASN A 248 5.99 20.54 -21.01
C ASN A 248 6.41 22.00 -21.29
N MET A 249 7.58 22.44 -20.80
CA MET A 249 8.30 23.63 -21.27
C MET A 249 9.46 23.20 -22.18
#